data_AF-A0A534BE33-F1
#
_entry.id   AF-A0A534BE33-F1
#
_cell.length_a   1.000
_cell.length_b   1.000
_cell.length_c   1.000
_cell.angle_alpha   90.00
_cell.angle_beta   90.00
_cell.angle_gamma   90.00
#
_symmetry.space_group_name_H-M   'P 1'
#
loop_
_entity.id
_entity.type
_entity.pdbx_description
1 polymer ?
#
loop_
_entity_poly.entity_id
_entity_poly.type
_entity_poly.pdbx_seq_one_letter_code
_entity_poly.pdbx_strand_id
1 'polypeptide(L)'
;MKKRKVSTENDPGPRLQRVNQYLEKNFPDFFAEARFQVGDDDYFLYARFGQYLARTIEQNRASRDKINRGFTVLNKMARVSARHPRIRQMLVSGPLEYIVDAPKARALARKRLSAVAQGYLESLCE
;
A
#
# COMPACT_ATOMS: atom_id res chain seq x y z
N MET A 1 9.41 35.05 -17.31
CA MET A 1 9.84 33.63 -17.29
C MET A 1 8.60 32.73 -17.18
N LYS A 2 8.24 32.00 -18.23
CA LYS A 2 7.16 31.00 -18.17
C LYS A 2 7.65 29.83 -17.33
N LYS A 3 7.04 29.61 -16.15
CA LYS A 3 7.30 28.42 -15.34
C LYS A 3 6.93 27.19 -16.17
N ARG A 4 7.94 26.43 -16.61
CA ARG A 4 7.73 25.10 -17.20
C ARG A 4 7.06 24.25 -16.11
N LYS A 5 5.78 23.91 -16.31
CA LYS A 5 5.17 22.75 -15.65
C LYS A 5 6.01 21.56 -16.08
N VAL A 6 6.85 21.06 -15.18
CA VAL A 6 7.42 19.73 -15.30
C VAL A 6 6.22 18.79 -15.24
N SER A 7 5.82 18.27 -16.38
CA SER A 7 4.84 17.19 -16.44
C SER A 7 5.43 16.03 -15.65
N THR A 8 4.82 15.72 -14.50
CA THR A 8 5.19 14.61 -13.64
C THR A 8 4.92 13.31 -14.37
N GLU A 9 5.82 12.90 -15.25
CA GLU A 9 5.78 11.58 -15.90
C GLU A 9 5.93 10.44 -14.89
N ASN A 10 6.18 10.73 -13.61
CA ASN A 10 6.30 9.77 -12.51
C ASN A 10 5.02 9.59 -11.68
N ASP A 11 3.96 10.35 -11.94
CA ASP A 11 2.72 10.21 -11.20
C ASP A 11 1.93 8.99 -11.71
N PRO A 12 1.58 8.00 -10.87
CA PRO A 12 0.69 6.91 -11.28
C PRO A 12 -0.68 7.42 -11.78
N GLY A 13 -0.99 8.70 -11.58
CA GLY A 13 -2.16 9.38 -12.10
C GLY A 13 -3.43 8.91 -11.38
N PRO A 14 -4.63 9.09 -11.99
CA PRO A 14 -5.91 8.73 -11.37
C PRO A 14 -6.08 7.21 -11.11
N ARG A 15 -5.09 6.39 -11.46
CA ARG A 15 -5.13 4.91 -11.35
C ARG A 15 -5.22 4.44 -9.90
N LEU A 16 -4.57 5.15 -8.98
CA LEU A 16 -4.66 4.88 -7.55
C LEU A 16 -5.74 5.70 -6.84
N GLN A 17 -6.46 6.58 -7.54
CA GLN A 17 -7.48 7.45 -6.93
C GLN A 17 -8.53 6.66 -6.13
N ARG A 18 -9.04 5.56 -6.68
CA ARG A 18 -10.01 4.69 -5.97
C ARG A 18 -9.40 3.96 -4.77
N VAL A 19 -8.09 3.70 -4.81
CA VAL A 19 -7.36 3.08 -3.70
C VAL A 19 -7.11 4.13 -2.61
N ASN A 20 -6.69 5.34 -2.98
CA ASN A 20 -6.52 6.50 -2.10
C ASN A 20 -7.83 6.84 -1.38
N GLN A 21 -8.95 6.93 -2.10
CA GLN A 21 -10.28 7.17 -1.49
C GLN A 21 -10.69 6.07 -0.50
N TYR A 22 -10.40 4.80 -0.83
CA TYR A 22 -10.69 3.70 0.07
C TYR A 22 -9.80 3.76 1.32
N LEU A 23 -8.52 4.09 1.15
CA LEU A 23 -7.56 4.24 2.24
C LEU A 23 -7.96 5.39 3.17
N GLU A 24 -8.23 6.57 2.62
CA GLU A 24 -8.70 7.75 3.36
C GLU A 24 -9.99 7.47 4.15
N LYS A 25 -10.98 6.84 3.52
CA LYS A 25 -12.25 6.52 4.19
C LYS A 25 -12.09 5.55 5.38
N ASN A 26 -11.15 4.61 5.29
CA ASN A 26 -11.02 3.54 6.29
C ASN A 26 -9.90 3.77 7.30
N PHE A 27 -8.96 4.65 6.99
CA PHE A 27 -7.79 5.00 7.80
C PHE A 27 -7.54 6.51 7.76
N PRO A 28 -8.53 7.35 8.13
CA PRO A 28 -8.46 8.80 7.92
C PRO A 28 -7.28 9.45 8.65
N ASP A 29 -7.03 9.07 9.90
CA ASP A 29 -5.93 9.63 10.69
C ASP A 29 -4.56 9.30 10.07
N PHE A 30 -4.36 8.04 9.68
CA PHE A 30 -3.15 7.62 8.99
C PHE A 30 -3.00 8.36 7.66
N PHE A 31 -4.06 8.47 6.87
CA PHE A 31 -4.01 9.08 5.55
C PHE A 31 -3.66 10.56 5.64
N ALA A 32 -4.30 11.29 6.56
CA ALA A 32 -4.01 12.70 6.82
C ALA A 32 -2.56 12.89 7.29
N GLU A 33 -2.10 12.09 8.26
CA GLU A 33 -0.72 12.17 8.77
C GLU A 33 0.31 11.86 7.66
N ALA A 34 0.07 10.80 6.89
CA ALA A 34 0.96 10.40 5.81
C ALA A 34 1.03 11.50 4.73
N ARG A 35 -0.12 12.03 4.29
CA ARG A 35 -0.19 13.12 3.30
C ARG A 35 0.47 14.41 3.81
N PHE A 36 0.38 14.70 5.10
CA PHE A 36 1.11 15.83 5.68
C PHE A 36 2.63 15.64 5.58
N GLN A 37 3.13 14.42 5.77
CA GLN A 37 4.57 14.13 5.75
C GLN A 37 5.15 13.99 4.35
N VAL A 38 4.39 13.40 3.41
CA VAL A 38 4.92 12.99 2.09
C VAL A 38 4.29 13.74 0.91
N GLY A 39 3.31 14.61 1.17
CA GLY A 39 2.59 15.33 0.13
C GLY A 39 1.82 14.38 -0.79
N ASP A 40 1.99 14.57 -2.10
CA ASP A 40 1.29 13.79 -3.13
C ASP A 40 2.04 12.54 -3.62
N ASP A 41 3.10 12.14 -2.91
CA ASP A 41 3.89 10.97 -3.28
C ASP A 41 3.19 9.66 -2.86
N ASP A 42 2.53 9.02 -3.83
CA ASP A 42 1.84 7.74 -3.62
C ASP A 42 2.83 6.62 -3.22
N TYR A 43 4.08 6.63 -3.70
CA TYR A 43 5.06 5.60 -3.30
C TYR A 43 5.28 5.64 -1.78
N PHE A 44 5.59 6.81 -1.24
CA PHE A 44 5.83 6.95 0.20
C PHE A 44 4.56 6.72 1.02
N LEU A 45 3.39 7.15 0.53
CA LEU A 45 2.10 6.87 1.17
C LEU A 45 1.90 5.36 1.37
N TYR A 46 2.09 4.57 0.32
CA TYR A 46 1.86 3.13 0.36
C TYR A 46 2.95 2.39 1.14
N ALA A 47 4.23 2.78 1.01
CA ALA A 47 5.32 2.24 1.82
C ALA A 47 5.04 2.42 3.33
N ARG A 48 4.68 3.65 3.74
CA ARG A 48 4.28 3.96 5.12
C ARG A 48 3.05 3.17 5.56
N PHE A 49 2.12 2.92 4.65
CA PHE A 49 0.92 2.13 4.96
C PHE A 49 1.25 0.66 5.25
N GLY A 50 2.16 0.05 4.48
CA GLY A 50 2.65 -1.30 4.77
C GLY A 50 3.30 -1.39 6.15
N GLN A 51 4.18 -0.45 6.47
CA GLN A 51 4.80 -0.35 7.79
C GLN A 51 3.76 -0.19 8.91
N TYR A 52 2.77 0.70 8.72
CA TYR A 52 1.67 0.91 9.65
C TYR A 52 0.88 -0.37 9.89
N LEU A 53 0.49 -1.07 8.82
CA LEU A 53 -0.30 -2.30 8.90
C LEU A 53 0.48 -3.42 9.58
N ALA A 54 1.75 -3.62 9.18
CA ALA A 54 2.65 -4.61 9.76
C ALA A 54 2.78 -4.40 11.28
N ARG A 55 3.12 -3.17 11.71
CA ARG A 55 3.26 -2.82 13.12
C ARG A 55 1.95 -3.01 13.90
N THR A 56 0.83 -2.61 13.30
CA THR A 56 -0.49 -2.73 13.92
C THR A 56 -0.84 -4.20 14.20
N ILE A 57 -0.54 -5.09 13.27
CA ILE A 57 -0.72 -6.54 13.41
C ILE A 57 0.24 -7.11 14.45
N GLU A 58 1.52 -6.78 14.36
CA GLU A 58 2.54 -7.31 15.29
C GLU A 58 2.20 -7.00 16.75
N GLN A 59 1.71 -5.79 16.98
CA GLN A 59 1.35 -5.29 18.31
C GLN A 59 -0.06 -5.72 18.75
N ASN A 60 -0.82 -6.44 17.92
CA ASN A 60 -2.22 -6.81 18.17
C ASN A 60 -3.11 -5.60 18.53
N ARG A 61 -2.85 -4.43 17.91
CA ARG A 61 -3.46 -3.14 18.26
C ARG A 61 -4.68 -2.75 17.41
N ALA A 62 -5.24 -3.67 16.65
CA ALA A 62 -6.41 -3.38 15.82
C ALA A 62 -7.43 -4.52 15.80
N SER A 63 -8.69 -4.14 15.61
CA SER A 63 -9.77 -5.08 15.37
C SER A 63 -9.54 -5.86 14.07
N ARG A 64 -10.10 -7.07 14.01
CA ARG A 64 -10.06 -7.92 12.82
C ARG A 64 -10.61 -7.21 11.58
N ASP A 65 -11.65 -6.40 11.73
CA ASP A 65 -12.23 -5.62 10.63
C ASP A 65 -11.24 -4.58 10.08
N LYS A 66 -10.53 -3.85 10.95
CA LYS A 66 -9.50 -2.90 10.54
C LYS A 66 -8.34 -3.59 9.81
N ILE A 67 -7.92 -4.76 10.27
CA ILE A 67 -6.90 -5.58 9.58
C ILE A 67 -7.39 -6.03 8.20
N ASN A 68 -8.63 -6.50 8.07
CA ASN A 68 -9.22 -6.91 6.79
C ASN A 68 -9.30 -5.75 5.79
N ARG A 69 -9.68 -4.55 6.25
CA ARG A 69 -9.66 -3.32 5.43
C ARG A 69 -8.23 -2.99 4.99
N GLY A 70 -7.24 -3.24 5.84
CA GLY A 70 -5.83 -3.05 5.49
C GLY A 70 -5.38 -3.93 4.34
N PHE A 71 -5.66 -5.24 4.43
CA PHE A 71 -5.41 -6.14 3.31
C PHE A 71 -6.24 -5.83 2.07
N THR A 72 -7.44 -5.24 2.24
CA THR A 72 -8.26 -4.79 1.11
C THR A 72 -7.60 -3.66 0.32
N VAL A 73 -6.91 -2.73 0.98
CA VAL A 73 -6.09 -1.70 0.30
C VAL A 73 -5.02 -2.37 -0.57
N LEU A 74 -4.25 -3.29 0.00
CA LEU A 74 -3.19 -4.01 -0.73
C LEU A 74 -3.74 -4.82 -1.91
N ASN A 75 -4.88 -5.49 -1.73
CA ASN A 75 -5.56 -6.23 -2.80
C ASN A 75 -6.08 -5.33 -3.91
N LYS A 76 -6.60 -4.14 -3.57
CA LYS A 76 -7.01 -3.14 -4.58
C LYS A 76 -5.80 -2.66 -5.38
N MET A 77 -4.68 -2.38 -4.71
CA MET A 77 -3.43 -1.98 -5.37
C MET A 77 -2.89 -3.10 -6.28
N ALA A 78 -2.90 -4.35 -5.83
CA ALA A 78 -2.50 -5.51 -6.63
C ALA A 78 -3.38 -5.72 -7.88
N ARG A 79 -4.68 -5.44 -7.78
CA ARG A 79 -5.57 -5.49 -8.94
C ARG A 79 -5.20 -4.46 -10.00
N VAL A 80 -4.85 -3.24 -9.57
CA VAL A 80 -4.40 -2.18 -10.48
C VAL A 80 -3.03 -2.52 -11.07
N SER A 81 -2.13 -3.11 -10.27
CA SER A 81 -0.78 -3.46 -10.70
C SER A 81 -0.72 -4.52 -11.81
N ALA A 82 -1.77 -5.35 -11.95
CA ALA A 82 -1.87 -6.33 -13.03
C ALA A 82 -1.72 -5.71 -14.43
N ARG A 83 -2.15 -4.44 -14.61
CA ARG A 83 -2.06 -3.70 -15.88
C ARG A 83 -1.03 -2.57 -15.85
N HIS A 84 -0.38 -2.34 -14.71
CA HIS A 84 0.46 -1.17 -14.47
C HIS A 84 1.76 -1.57 -13.74
N PRO A 85 2.84 -1.85 -14.49
CA PRO A 85 4.11 -2.31 -13.91
C PRO A 85 4.69 -1.39 -12.84
N ARG A 86 4.56 -0.06 -12.97
CA ARG A 86 5.02 0.88 -11.94
C ARG A 86 4.28 0.73 -10.61
N ILE A 87 2.97 0.45 -10.64
CA ILE A 87 2.17 0.20 -9.42
C ILE A 87 2.54 -1.16 -8.83
N ARG A 88 2.95 -2.13 -9.67
CA ARG A 88 3.50 -3.40 -9.20
C ARG A 88 4.80 -3.16 -8.45
N GLN A 89 5.73 -2.41 -9.04
CA GLN A 89 6.99 -2.06 -8.39
C GLN A 89 6.74 -1.37 -7.06
N MET A 90 5.85 -0.36 -7.03
CA MET A 90 5.48 0.34 -5.79
C MET A 90 4.88 -0.59 -4.73
N LEU A 91 4.02 -1.53 -5.12
CA LEU A 91 3.42 -2.49 -4.18
C LEU A 91 4.50 -3.44 -3.60
N VAL A 92 5.37 -3.95 -4.47
CA VAL A 92 6.41 -4.93 -4.13
C VAL A 92 7.48 -4.27 -3.25
N SER A 93 8.12 -3.20 -3.73
CA SER A 93 9.24 -2.52 -3.05
C SER A 93 8.79 -1.52 -1.96
N GLY A 94 7.55 -1.64 -1.49
CA GLY A 94 6.97 -0.71 -0.54
C GLY A 94 6.15 -1.48 0.47
N PRO A 95 4.81 -1.51 0.36
CA PRO A 95 3.98 -2.17 1.35
C PRO A 95 4.35 -3.62 1.65
N LEU A 96 4.70 -4.41 0.63
CA LEU A 96 4.92 -5.84 0.81
C LEU A 96 6.25 -6.16 1.51
N GLU A 97 7.32 -5.40 1.29
CA GLU A 97 8.59 -5.56 2.03
C GLU A 97 8.36 -5.49 3.54
N TYR A 98 7.69 -4.44 4.02
CA TYR A 98 7.38 -4.30 5.45
C TYR A 98 6.49 -5.42 6.01
N ILE A 99 5.65 -6.03 5.16
CA ILE A 99 4.79 -7.16 5.57
C ILE A 99 5.59 -8.46 5.64
N VAL A 100 6.54 -8.68 4.71
CA VAL A 100 7.42 -9.87 4.71
C VAL A 100 8.28 -9.90 5.97
N ASP A 101 8.81 -8.73 6.37
CA ASP A 101 9.70 -8.59 7.53
C ASP A 101 9.00 -8.78 8.89
N ALA A 102 7.66 -8.73 8.90
CA ALA A 102 6.85 -8.85 10.12
C ALA A 102 6.18 -10.24 10.21
N PRO A 103 6.61 -11.15 11.11
CA PRO A 103 6.21 -12.55 11.08
C PRO A 103 4.70 -12.82 11.17
N LYS A 104 3.98 -12.15 12.08
CA LYS A 104 2.51 -12.28 12.22
C LYS A 104 1.80 -11.62 11.05
N ALA A 105 2.31 -10.48 10.58
CA ALA A 105 1.76 -9.80 9.41
C ALA A 105 1.89 -10.67 8.16
N ARG A 106 3.06 -11.27 7.91
CA ARG A 106 3.32 -12.24 6.84
C ARG A 106 2.39 -13.44 6.91
N ALA A 107 2.24 -14.03 8.10
CA ALA A 107 1.37 -15.18 8.30
C ALA A 107 -0.11 -14.85 8.01
N LEU A 108 -0.58 -13.65 8.36
CA LEU A 108 -1.92 -13.18 8.02
C LEU A 108 -2.06 -12.80 6.54
N ALA A 109 -1.01 -12.21 5.95
CA ALA A 109 -0.99 -11.84 4.54
C ALA A 109 -1.20 -13.06 3.64
N ARG A 110 -0.52 -14.18 3.92
CA ARG A 110 -0.71 -15.47 3.23
C ARG A 110 -2.15 -16.00 3.29
N LYS A 111 -2.96 -15.54 4.24
CA LYS A 111 -4.38 -15.95 4.39
C LYS A 111 -5.38 -14.93 3.83
N ARG A 112 -4.97 -13.68 3.64
CA ARG A 112 -5.88 -12.54 3.41
C ARG A 112 -5.61 -11.78 2.11
N LEU A 113 -4.39 -11.87 1.59
CA LEU A 113 -4.08 -11.34 0.27
C LEU A 113 -4.78 -12.16 -0.81
N SER A 114 -5.16 -11.49 -1.89
CA SER A 114 -5.62 -12.10 -3.13
C SER A 114 -4.49 -12.88 -3.80
N ALA A 115 -4.80 -13.84 -4.67
CA ALA A 115 -3.79 -14.66 -5.35
C ALA A 115 -2.70 -13.82 -6.06
N VAL A 116 -3.09 -12.71 -6.69
CA VAL A 116 -2.14 -11.78 -7.33
C VAL A 116 -1.18 -11.15 -6.32
N ALA A 117 -1.71 -10.65 -5.20
CA ALA A 117 -0.89 -10.04 -4.16
C ALA A 117 -0.03 -11.07 -3.41
N GLN A 118 -0.53 -12.30 -3.25
CA GLN A 118 0.24 -13.40 -2.67
C GLN A 118 1.43 -13.77 -3.54
N GLY A 119 1.24 -13.92 -4.86
CA GLY A 119 2.36 -14.21 -5.76
C GLY A 119 3.48 -13.17 -5.69
N TYR A 120 3.14 -11.89 -5.55
CA TYR A 120 4.13 -10.84 -5.32
C TYR A 120 4.82 -10.93 -3.95
N LEU A 121 4.08 -11.28 -2.90
CA LEU A 121 4.64 -11.47 -1.56
C LEU A 121 5.59 -12.68 -1.52
N GLU A 122 5.25 -13.75 -2.22
CA GLU A 122 6.03 -14.98 -2.28
C GLU A 122 7.33 -14.77 -3.05
N SER A 123 7.32 -14.01 -4.15
CA SER A 123 8.55 -13.65 -4.90
C SER A 123 9.55 -12.81 -4.10
N LEU A 124 9.17 -12.25 -2.95
CA LEU A 124 10.07 -11.55 -2.02
C LEU A 124 10.67 -12.49 -0.96
N CYS A 125 10.12 -13.71 -0.82
CA CYS A 125 10.58 -14.70 0.14
C CYS A 125 11.50 -15.77 -0.48
N GLU A 126 11.65 -15.75 -1.81
CA GLU A 126 12.52 -16.63 -2.61
C GLU A 126 13.92 -16.02 -2.74
#